data_AF-A0A970CZM2-F1
#
_entry.id   AF-A0A970CZM2-F1
#
_cell.length_a   1.000
_cell.length_b   1.000
_cell.length_c   1.000
_cell.angle_alpha   90.00
_cell.angle_beta   90.00
_cell.angle_gamma   90.00
#
_symmetry.space_group_name_H-M   'P 1'
#
loop_
_entity.id
_entity.type
_entity.pdbx_description
1 polymer ?
#
loop_
_entity_poly.entity_id
_entity_poly.type
_entity_poly.pdbx_seq_one_letter_code
_entity_poly.pdbx_strand_id
1 'polypeptide(L)'
;MRDSSAANRVRIDLGGSLLSFEQIESMKSQLAAGQQRLESSEEDFTGWVRLPKEFDKQELQRIKETAEAIRHKCDAFVVIGIGGSYLGAR
;
A
#
# COMPACT_ATOMS: atom_id res chain seq x y z
N MET A 1 14.23 26.95 12.03
CA MET A 1 13.63 25.60 12.08
C MET A 1 12.51 25.55 11.07
N ARG A 2 12.72 24.92 9.91
CA ARG A 2 11.66 24.73 8.91
C ARG A 2 10.85 23.52 9.35
N ASP A 3 9.55 23.72 9.48
CA ASP A 3 8.58 22.68 9.80
C ASP A 3 8.53 21.65 8.66
N SER A 4 9.05 20.46 8.91
CA SER A 4 9.13 19.34 7.94
C SER A 4 7.80 18.57 7.80
N SER A 5 6.66 19.13 8.19
CA SER A 5 5.36 18.43 8.19
C SER A 5 4.58 18.47 6.87
N ALA A 6 5.13 19.04 5.79
CA ALA A 6 4.50 18.99 4.47
C ALA A 6 4.81 17.65 3.75
N ALA A 7 4.33 16.53 4.30
CA ALA A 7 4.36 15.25 3.63
C ALA A 7 3.49 15.28 2.35
N ASN A 8 3.99 14.69 1.27
CA ASN A 8 3.29 14.50 -0.02
C ASN A 8 1.83 14.06 0.17
N ARG A 9 0.87 14.98 0.07
CA ARG A 9 -0.56 14.66 0.08
C ARG A 9 -1.01 14.32 -1.34
N VAL A 10 -1.46 13.08 -1.52
CA VAL A 10 -2.29 12.72 -2.68
C VAL A 10 -3.61 13.50 -2.57
N ARG A 11 -4.01 14.19 -3.63
CA ARG A 11 -5.30 14.90 -3.73
C ARG A 11 -6.19 14.16 -4.71
N ILE A 12 -7.47 14.03 -4.35
CA ILE A 12 -8.51 13.52 -5.23
C ILE A 12 -9.32 14.73 -5.69
N ASP A 13 -9.34 14.97 -6.99
CA ASP A 13 -10.17 15.99 -7.62
C ASP A 13 -11.32 15.30 -8.36
N LEU A 14 -12.55 15.62 -7.96
CA LEU A 14 -13.78 15.07 -8.54
C LEU A 14 -14.48 16.09 -9.46
N GLY A 15 -13.86 17.24 -9.76
CA GLY A 15 -14.48 18.31 -10.57
C GLY A 15 -14.83 17.89 -12.00
N GLY A 16 -14.19 16.84 -12.54
CA GLY A 16 -14.54 16.23 -13.83
C GLY A 16 -15.52 15.06 -13.73
N SER A 17 -15.92 14.67 -12.51
CA SER A 17 -16.93 13.64 -12.30
C SER A 17 -18.33 14.26 -12.43
N LEU A 18 -19.26 13.54 -13.05
CA LEU A 18 -20.68 13.95 -13.13
C LEU A 18 -21.44 13.64 -11.83
N LEU A 19 -20.74 13.54 -10.71
CA LEU A 19 -21.28 13.13 -9.43
C LEU A 19 -21.68 14.36 -8.62
N SER A 20 -22.91 14.34 -8.08
CA SER A 20 -23.35 15.32 -7.10
C SER A 20 -22.88 14.94 -5.69
N PHE A 21 -22.81 15.92 -4.80
CA PHE A 21 -22.50 15.68 -3.39
C PHE A 21 -23.53 14.75 -2.72
N GLU A 22 -24.81 14.89 -3.07
CA GLU A 22 -25.88 14.03 -2.55
C GLU A 22 -25.70 12.57 -2.98
N GLN A 23 -25.28 12.32 -4.21
CA GLN A 23 -24.95 10.97 -4.68
C GLN A 23 -23.79 10.36 -3.87
N ILE A 24 -22.75 11.15 -3.58
CA ILE A 24 -21.62 10.69 -2.76
C ILE A 24 -22.08 10.41 -1.32
N GLU A 25 -22.85 11.31 -0.70
CA GLU A 25 -23.35 11.11 0.67
C GLU A 25 -24.31 9.91 0.77
N SER A 26 -25.09 9.62 -0.27
CA SER A 26 -25.98 8.46 -0.28
C SER A 26 -25.23 7.12 -0.14
N MET A 27 -23.95 7.09 -0.52
CA MET A 27 -23.09 5.89 -0.44
C MET A 27 -22.41 5.71 0.93
N LYS A 28 -22.58 6.65 1.86
CA LYS A 28 -21.86 6.69 3.14
C LYS A 28 -22.04 5.42 3.99
N SER A 29 -23.24 4.85 3.98
CA SER A 29 -23.53 3.61 4.70
C SER A 29 -22.76 2.41 4.12
N GLN A 30 -22.70 2.31 2.80
CA GLN A 30 -21.95 1.26 2.09
C GLN A 30 -20.44 1.43 2.29
N LEU A 31 -19.95 2.67 2.28
CA LEU A 31 -18.55 2.98 2.59
C LEU A 31 -18.17 2.52 3.99
N ALA A 32 -18.98 2.84 4.99
CA ALA A 32 -18.73 2.42 6.38
C ALA A 32 -18.70 0.89 6.52
N ALA A 33 -19.65 0.19 5.88
CA ALA A 33 -19.68 -1.27 5.88
C ALA A 33 -18.44 -1.87 5.19
N GLY A 34 -18.04 -1.33 4.03
CA GLY A 34 -16.84 -1.76 3.31
C GLY A 34 -15.56 -1.53 4.11
N GLN A 35 -15.45 -0.38 4.77
CA GLN A 35 -14.32 -0.06 5.64
C GLN A 35 -14.23 -1.03 6.82
N GLN A 36 -15.35 -1.29 7.51
CA GLN A 36 -15.38 -2.24 8.63
C GLN A 36 -14.91 -3.64 8.20
N ARG A 37 -15.35 -4.12 7.03
CA ARG A 37 -14.95 -5.43 6.50
C ARG A 37 -13.44 -5.53 6.23
N LEU A 38 -12.84 -4.47 5.68
CA LEU A 38 -11.40 -4.43 5.41
C LEU A 38 -10.57 -4.34 6.70
N GLU A 39 -11.06 -3.60 7.70
CA GLU A 39 -10.36 -3.36 8.95
C GLU A 39 -10.51 -4.51 9.95
N SER A 40 -11.63 -5.26 9.93
CA SER A 40 -11.93 -6.32 10.92
C SER A 40 -10.94 -7.47 10.92
N SER A 41 -10.17 -7.66 9.84
CA SER A 41 -9.23 -8.80 9.67
C SER A 41 -9.91 -10.17 9.60
N GLU A 42 -11.23 -10.23 9.54
CA GLU A 42 -12.01 -11.47 9.53
C GLU A 42 -12.06 -12.11 8.13
N GLU A 43 -11.90 -11.30 7.08
CA GLU A 43 -11.85 -11.77 5.70
C GLU A 43 -10.43 -12.09 5.26
N ASP A 44 -10.29 -13.19 4.52
CA ASP A 44 -9.04 -13.60 3.90
C ASP A 44 -8.52 -12.52 2.94
N PHE A 45 -7.19 -12.49 2.76
CA PHE A 45 -6.49 -11.60 1.83
C PHE A 45 -6.63 -10.08 2.09
N THR A 46 -7.00 -9.66 3.31
CA THR A 46 -7.06 -8.24 3.73
C THR A 46 -5.78 -7.72 4.41
N GLY A 47 -4.75 -8.56 4.55
CA GLY A 47 -3.53 -8.22 5.32
C GLY A 47 -2.78 -6.96 4.84
N TRP A 48 -2.93 -6.59 3.55
CA TRP A 48 -2.34 -5.39 2.98
C TRP A 48 -2.85 -4.08 3.61
N VAL A 49 -4.03 -4.08 4.24
CA VAL A 49 -4.60 -2.91 4.93
C VAL A 49 -3.75 -2.52 6.15
N ARG A 50 -3.25 -3.53 6.89
CA ARG A 50 -2.46 -3.35 8.11
C ARG A 50 -0.96 -3.33 7.85
N LEU A 51 -0.51 -3.99 6.78
CA LEU A 51 0.91 -4.17 6.43
C LEU A 51 1.75 -2.88 6.53
N PRO A 52 1.32 -1.70 6.05
CA PRO A 52 2.15 -0.48 6.15
C PRO A 52 2.48 -0.05 7.58
N LYS A 53 1.64 -0.43 8.56
CA LYS A 53 1.81 -0.10 9.98
C LYS A 53 2.39 -1.27 10.78
N GLU A 54 2.06 -2.49 10.38
CA GLU A 54 2.28 -3.73 11.15
C GLU A 54 3.23 -4.71 10.46
N PHE A 55 4.08 -4.26 9.53
CA PHE A 55 5.07 -5.13 8.90
C PHE A 55 6.07 -5.69 9.93
N ASP A 56 6.57 -6.90 9.65
CA ASP A 56 7.63 -7.51 10.46
C ASP A 56 8.96 -6.79 10.23
N LYS A 57 9.43 -6.11 11.29
CA LYS A 57 10.68 -5.35 11.28
C LYS A 57 11.92 -6.24 11.18
N GLN A 58 11.87 -7.45 11.75
CA GLN A 58 12.98 -8.40 11.65
C GLN A 58 13.07 -8.93 10.22
N GLU A 59 11.93 -9.21 9.59
CA GLU A 59 11.91 -9.63 8.19
C GLU A 59 12.45 -8.53 7.26
N LEU A 60 12.03 -7.27 7.47
CA LEU A 60 12.58 -6.16 6.69
C LEU A 60 14.10 -6.04 6.85
N GLN A 61 14.63 -6.29 8.05
CA GLN A 61 16.07 -6.28 8.29
C GLN A 61 16.77 -7.42 7.53
N ARG A 62 16.23 -8.65 7.58
CA ARG A 62 16.76 -9.79 6.81
C ARG A 62 16.77 -9.54 5.30
N ILE A 63 15.71 -8.91 4.76
CA ILE A 63 15.63 -8.53 3.35
C ILE A 63 16.76 -7.56 2.99
N LYS A 64 17.01 -6.54 3.83
CA LYS A 64 18.07 -5.54 3.58
C LYS A 64 19.47 -6.15 3.59
N GLU A 65 19.76 -6.99 4.57
CA GLU A 65 21.05 -7.69 4.70
C GLU A 65 21.29 -8.62 3.50
N THR A 66 20.26 -9.38 3.11
CA THR A 66 20.32 -10.26 1.93
C THR A 66 20.55 -9.46 0.65
N ALA A 67 19.87 -8.32 0.49
CA ALA A 67 20.06 -7.45 -0.66
C ALA A 67 21.48 -6.84 -0.70
N GLU A 68 22.07 -6.50 0.44
CA GLU A 68 23.46 -6.05 0.53
C GLU A 68 24.45 -7.16 0.14
N ALA A 69 24.25 -8.37 0.66
CA ALA A 69 25.08 -9.52 0.31
C ALA A 69 25.04 -9.86 -1.19
N ILE A 70 23.86 -9.76 -1.83
CA ILE A 70 23.71 -9.97 -3.28
C ILE A 70 24.47 -8.88 -4.06
N ARG A 71 24.30 -7.60 -3.71
CA ARG A 71 24.98 -6.49 -4.39
C ARG A 71 26.51 -6.60 -4.34
N HIS A 72 27.07 -7.14 -3.26
CA HIS A 72 28.52 -7.35 -3.15
C HIS A 72 29.05 -8.53 -3.95
N LYS A 73 28.20 -9.50 -4.30
CA LYS A 73 28.63 -10.78 -4.91
C LYS A 73 28.20 -10.94 -6.36
N CYS A 74 27.30 -10.09 -6.86
CA CYS A 74 26.64 -10.28 -8.14
C CYS A 74 26.57 -8.97 -8.93
N ASP A 75 26.95 -9.03 -10.21
CA ASP A 75 26.79 -7.91 -11.15
C ASP A 75 25.34 -7.73 -11.61
N ALA A 76 24.54 -8.80 -11.56
CA ALA A 76 23.14 -8.81 -11.95
C ALA A 76 22.30 -9.65 -10.97
N PHE A 77 21.04 -9.23 -10.75
CA PHE A 77 20.04 -9.95 -9.98
C PHE A 77 18.85 -10.28 -10.89
N VAL A 78 18.60 -11.57 -11.13
CA VAL A 78 17.51 -12.02 -12.01
C VAL A 78 16.31 -12.44 -11.17
N VAL A 79 15.20 -11.72 -11.32
CA VAL A 79 13.92 -12.06 -10.69
C VAL A 79 13.13 -12.97 -11.64
N ILE A 80 12.76 -14.16 -11.17
CA ILE A 80 11.89 -15.08 -11.90
C ILE A 80 10.50 -15.01 -11.27
N GLY A 81 9.56 -14.38 -11.96
CA GLY A 81 8.18 -14.21 -11.47
C GLY A 81 7.26 -13.65 -12.55
N ILE A 82 5.95 -13.83 -12.36
CA ILE A 82 4.88 -13.30 -13.23
C ILE A 82 3.76 -12.67 -12.39
N GLY A 83 2.88 -11.90 -13.01
CA GLY A 83 1.73 -11.30 -12.35
C GLY A 83 2.16 -10.27 -11.29
N GLY A 84 1.53 -10.31 -10.10
CA GLY A 84 1.84 -9.40 -9.00
C GLY A 84 3.30 -9.49 -8.52
N SER A 85 3.90 -10.68 -8.59
CA SER A 85 5.31 -10.91 -8.23
C SER A 85 6.31 -10.26 -9.21
N TYR A 86 5.85 -9.81 -10.38
CA TYR A 86 6.64 -9.06 -11.35
C TYR A 86 6.25 -7.58 -11.38
N LEU A 87 4.96 -7.28 -11.52
CA LEU A 87 4.45 -5.92 -11.69
C LEU A 87 4.69 -5.01 -10.48
N GLY A 88 4.77 -5.57 -9.27
CA GLY A 88 5.09 -4.79 -8.07
C GLY A 88 6.59 -4.56 -7.85
N ALA A 89 7.45 -5.38 -8.47
CA ALA A 89 8.89 -5.32 -8.30
C ALA A 89 9.61 -4.55 -9.43
N ARG A 90 9.03 -4.55 -10.64
CA ARG A 90 9.54 -3.82 -11.81
C ARG A 90 9.16 -2.35 -11.77
#